data_AF-A0A166ABW9-F1
#
_entry.id   AF-A0A166ABW9-F1
#
_cell.length_a   1.000
_cell.length_b   1.000
_cell.length_c   1.000
_cell.angle_alpha   90.00
_cell.angle_beta   90.00
_cell.angle_gamma   90.00
#
_symmetry.space_group_name_H-M   'P 1'
#
loop_
_entity.id
_entity.type
_entity.pdbx_description
1 polymer ?
#
loop_
_entity_poly.entity_id
_entity_poly.type
_entity_poly.pdbx_seq_one_letter_code
_entity_poly.pdbx_strand_id
1 'polypeptide(L)'
;MIGLGACGKTNSASDHIVAVPHTFFDNYHGATANPNKNPLCGKTISIHYNGKSTSAKIQDRCAGCKGAGDLDMSPAVFNKLASKSLGRIYGVKWTID
;
A
#
# COMPACT_ATOMS: atom_id res chain seq x y z
N MET A 1 -1.20 -8.50 -0.07
CA MET A 1 -0.95 -8.66 -1.53
C MET A 1 0.24 -9.55 -1.91
N ILE A 2 0.06 -10.46 -2.89
CA ILE A 2 1.10 -11.22 -3.63
C ILE A 2 0.59 -11.36 -5.07
N GLY A 3 1.47 -11.29 -6.08
CA GLY A 3 1.10 -11.42 -7.49
C GLY A 3 1.14 -10.11 -8.28
N LEU A 4 0.49 -10.09 -9.44
CA LEU A 4 0.45 -8.92 -10.33
C LEU A 4 -0.39 -7.81 -9.70
N GLY A 5 0.26 -6.69 -9.35
CA GLY A 5 -0.42 -5.50 -8.85
C GLY A 5 -0.93 -4.59 -9.97
N ALA A 6 -1.82 -3.67 -9.62
CA ALA A 6 -2.41 -2.66 -10.51
C ALA A 6 -1.36 -1.75 -11.18
N CYS A 7 -0.15 -1.67 -10.63
CA CYS A 7 0.97 -0.98 -11.27
C CYS A 7 1.68 -1.79 -12.37
N GLY A 8 1.14 -2.96 -12.74
CA GLY A 8 1.67 -3.82 -13.79
C GLY A 8 2.95 -4.57 -13.41
N LYS A 9 3.24 -4.69 -12.11
CA LYS A 9 4.42 -5.39 -11.58
C LYS A 9 4.01 -6.61 -10.78
N THR A 10 4.70 -7.72 -10.99
CA THR A 10 4.55 -8.92 -10.16
C THR A 10 5.33 -8.75 -8.87
N ASN A 11 4.64 -8.99 -7.75
CA ASN A 11 5.18 -8.81 -6.42
C ASN A 11 5.13 -10.12 -5.62
N SER A 12 6.01 -10.21 -4.63
CA SER A 12 6.17 -11.32 -3.70
C SER A 12 5.82 -10.90 -2.28
N ALA A 13 5.65 -11.89 -1.38
CA ALA A 13 5.40 -11.63 0.04
C ALA A 13 6.55 -10.89 0.75
N SER A 14 7.76 -10.97 0.20
CA SER A 14 8.98 -10.35 0.74
C SER A 14 9.17 -8.89 0.33
N ASP A 15 8.46 -8.40 -0.69
CA ASP A 15 8.64 -7.04 -1.17
C ASP A 15 8.08 -6.01 -0.18
N HIS A 16 8.77 -4.89 0.01
CA HIS A 16 8.27 -3.77 0.81
C HIS A 16 7.32 -2.89 0.01
N ILE A 17 6.07 -3.33 -0.08
CA ILE A 17 5.04 -2.70 -0.91
C ILE A 17 3.70 -2.64 -0.19
N VAL A 18 2.84 -1.76 -0.69
CA VAL A 18 1.46 -1.61 -0.25
C VAL A 18 0.50 -1.41 -1.43
N ALA A 19 -0.76 -1.75 -1.21
CA ALA A 19 -1.88 -1.28 -2.00
C ALA A 19 -2.61 -0.17 -1.26
N VAL A 20 -2.86 0.94 -1.95
CA VAL A 20 -3.66 2.06 -1.44
C VAL A 20 -5.14 1.89 -1.82
N PRO A 21 -6.09 2.55 -1.15
CA PRO A 21 -7.51 2.36 -1.42
C PRO A 21 -7.85 2.77 -2.85
N HIS A 22 -8.80 2.07 -3.45
CA HIS A 22 -9.23 2.39 -4.82
C HIS A 22 -9.66 3.86 -4.99
N THR A 23 -10.33 4.43 -3.99
CA THR A 23 -10.76 5.84 -4.01
C THR A 23 -9.58 6.80 -4.07
N PHE A 24 -8.45 6.47 -3.43
CA PHE A 24 -7.24 7.28 -3.50
C PHE A 24 -6.48 7.04 -4.80
N PHE A 25 -6.35 5.78 -5.22
CA PHE A 25 -5.65 5.39 -6.44
C PHE A 25 -6.31 5.99 -7.69
N ASP A 26 -7.62 5.82 -7.81
CA ASP A 26 -8.37 6.15 -9.02
C ASP A 26 -8.56 7.67 -9.19
N ASN A 27 -8.58 8.43 -8.09
CA ASN A 27 -8.72 9.88 -8.10
C ASN A 27 -7.39 10.64 -7.95
N TYR A 28 -6.25 9.94 -7.95
CA TYR A 28 -4.95 10.61 -7.84
C TYR A 28 -4.70 11.51 -9.05
N HIS A 29 -4.07 12.66 -8.83
CA HIS A 29 -3.76 13.60 -9.90
C HIS A 29 -2.89 12.93 -10.97
N GLY A 30 -3.39 12.93 -12.21
CA GLY A 30 -2.76 12.29 -13.36
C GLY A 30 -3.06 10.79 -13.51
N ALA A 31 -3.98 10.23 -12.72
CA ALA A 31 -4.52 8.89 -12.97
C ALA A 31 -5.16 8.82 -14.36
N THR A 32 -4.96 7.69 -15.04
CA THR A 32 -5.52 7.43 -16.38
C THR A 32 -6.30 6.13 -16.36
N ALA A 33 -7.04 5.82 -17.44
CA ALA A 33 -7.71 4.53 -17.59
C ALA A 33 -6.75 3.33 -17.54
N ASN A 34 -5.45 3.52 -17.81
CA ASN A 34 -4.45 2.49 -17.64
C ASN A 34 -3.85 2.56 -16.22
N PRO A 35 -4.19 1.62 -15.31
CA PRO A 35 -3.72 1.66 -13.92
C PRO A 35 -2.19 1.48 -13.82
N ASN A 36 -1.56 0.81 -14.79
CA ASN A 36 -0.12 0.61 -14.81
C ASN A 36 0.65 1.93 -14.98
N LYS A 37 -0.02 2.98 -15.47
CA LYS A 37 0.53 4.33 -15.66
C LYS A 37 0.12 5.31 -14.56
N ASN A 38 -0.50 4.83 -13.47
CA ASN A 38 -0.89 5.71 -12.39
C ASN A 38 0.36 6.38 -11.76
N PRO A 39 0.38 7.71 -11.56
CA PRO A 39 1.53 8.40 -11.01
C PRO A 39 1.89 8.00 -9.56
N LEU A 40 1.00 7.32 -8.85
CA LEU A 40 1.30 6.71 -7.55
C LEU A 40 2.25 5.52 -7.65
N CYS A 41 2.25 4.83 -8.79
CA CYS A 41 3.01 3.60 -8.94
C CYS A 41 4.51 3.84 -8.74
N GLY A 42 5.10 3.12 -7.79
CA GLY A 42 6.50 3.22 -7.43
C GLY A 42 6.84 4.35 -6.46
N LYS A 43 5.90 5.23 -6.09
CA LYS A 43 6.12 6.20 -5.01
C LYS A 43 6.33 5.49 -3.69
N THR A 44 7.22 6.03 -2.86
CA THR A 44 7.47 5.52 -1.52
C THR A 44 6.57 6.24 -0.53
N ILE A 45 6.10 5.49 0.47
CA ILE A 45 5.41 6.04 1.63
C ILE A 45 6.17 5.67 2.91
N SER A 46 6.14 6.58 3.86
CA SER A 46 6.55 6.35 5.24
C SER A 46 5.34 5.98 6.08
N ILE A 47 5.40 4.84 6.79
CA ILE A 47 4.31 4.27 7.58
C ILE A 47 4.73 4.21 9.05
N HIS A 48 3.86 4.70 9.94
CA HIS A 48 4.08 4.78 11.37
C HIS A 48 2.96 4.11 12.15
N TYR A 49 3.33 3.28 13.12
CA TYR A 49 2.40 2.61 14.02
C TYR A 49 3.07 2.28 15.36
N ASN A 50 2.46 2.71 16.46
CA ASN A 50 2.90 2.38 17.83
C ASN A 50 4.42 2.55 18.08
N GLY A 51 4.96 3.71 17.70
CA GLY A 51 6.40 4.02 17.85
C GLY A 51 7.33 3.34 16.84
N LYS A 52 6.81 2.48 15.95
CA LYS A 52 7.56 1.85 14.87
C LYS A 52 7.32 2.56 13.55
N SER A 53 8.31 2.48 12.68
CA SER A 53 8.28 3.09 11.34
C SER A 53 8.81 2.10 10.31
N THR A 54 8.27 2.15 9.10
CA THR A 54 8.80 1.43 7.94
C THR A 54 8.46 2.19 6.66
N SER A 55 9.12 1.87 5.55
CA SER A 55 8.82 2.44 4.24
C SER A 55 8.40 1.36 3.25
N ALA A 56 7.53 1.72 2.33
CA ALA A 56 7.03 0.81 1.31
C ALA A 56 6.71 1.54 0.01
N LYS A 57 6.78 0.83 -1.12
CA LYS A 57 6.36 1.37 -2.42
C LYS A 57 4.89 1.08 -2.68
N ILE A 58 4.16 2.06 -3.20
CA ILE A 58 2.82 1.84 -3.72
C ILE A 58 2.95 1.05 -5.03
N GLN A 59 2.41 -0.16 -5.06
CA GLN A 59 2.48 -1.04 -6.24
C GLN A 59 1.14 -1.62 -6.66
N ASP A 60 0.07 -1.29 -5.94
CA ASP A 60 -1.24 -1.88 -6.21
C ASP A 60 -2.37 -1.00 -5.68
N ARG A 61 -3.59 -1.40 -6.06
CA ARG A 61 -4.86 -0.77 -5.76
C ARG A 61 -5.72 -1.74 -4.98
N CYS A 62 -6.10 -1.37 -3.77
CA CYS A 62 -6.97 -2.16 -2.91
C CYS A 62 -8.46 -1.87 -3.21
N ALA A 63 -9.10 -2.73 -3.99
CA ALA A 63 -10.53 -2.63 -4.30
C ALA A 63 -11.44 -2.91 -3.09
N GLY A 64 -10.96 -3.69 -2.12
CA GLY A 64 -11.72 -4.04 -0.91
C GLY A 64 -11.59 -3.04 0.24
N CYS A 65 -10.62 -2.13 0.18
CA CYS A 65 -10.37 -1.13 1.21
C CYS A 65 -11.50 -0.10 1.25
N LYS A 66 -11.96 0.26 2.45
CA LYS A 66 -13.15 1.09 2.66
C LYS A 66 -12.80 2.47 3.17
N GLY A 67 -11.79 2.57 4.03
CA GLY A 67 -11.25 3.84 4.51
C GLY A 67 -10.32 4.48 3.50
N ALA A 68 -10.38 5.80 3.36
CA ALA A 68 -9.51 6.57 2.47
C ALA A 68 -8.01 6.50 2.85
N GLY A 69 -7.71 6.12 4.09
CA GLY A 69 -6.34 5.90 4.58
C GLY A 69 -5.96 4.43 4.78
N ASP A 70 -6.82 3.48 4.39
CA ASP A 70 -6.52 2.05 4.53
C ASP A 70 -5.29 1.67 3.71
N LEU A 71 -4.45 0.76 4.21
CA LEU A 71 -3.36 0.16 3.45
C LEU A 71 -3.51 -1.36 3.49
N ASP A 72 -3.44 -2.02 2.33
CA ASP A 72 -3.17 -3.46 2.28
C ASP A 72 -1.65 -3.65 2.13
N MET A 73 -1.02 -4.13 3.19
CA MET A 73 0.43 -4.24 3.27
C MET A 73 0.89 -5.62 2.82
N SER A 74 2.08 -5.70 2.23
CA SER A 74 2.73 -7.00 2.10
C SER A 74 3.04 -7.59 3.50
N PRO A 75 3.18 -8.93 3.62
CA PRO A 75 3.59 -9.57 4.86
C PRO A 75 4.90 -9.00 5.44
N ALA A 76 5.86 -8.64 4.57
CA ALA A 76 7.12 -8.05 4.98
C ALA A 76 6.94 -6.69 5.67
N VAL A 77 6.12 -5.81 5.11
CA VAL A 77 5.81 -4.48 5.69
C VAL A 77 5.04 -4.62 7.00
N PHE A 78 3.99 -5.45 7.01
CA PHE A 78 3.15 -5.62 8.20
C PHE A 78 3.97 -6.14 9.40
N ASN A 79 4.84 -7.13 9.17
CA ASN A 79 5.72 -7.71 10.20
C ASN A 79 6.65 -6.69 10.86
N LYS A 80 7.00 -5.59 10.19
CA LYS A 80 7.83 -4.52 10.78
C LYS A 80 7.03 -3.70 11.80
N LEU A 81 5.72 -3.62 11.64
CA LEU A 81 4.84 -2.82 12.50
C LEU A 81 4.20 -3.67 13.60
N ALA A 82 3.67 -4.85 13.26
CA ALA A 82 2.91 -5.69 14.18
C ALA A 82 2.97 -7.18 13.82
N SER A 83 2.51 -8.03 14.76
CA SER A 83 2.34 -9.47 14.48
C SER A 83 1.20 -9.70 13.50
N LYS A 84 1.44 -10.48 12.44
CA LYS A 84 0.41 -10.88 11.46
C LYS A 84 -0.80 -11.58 12.08
N SER A 85 -0.65 -12.19 13.27
CA SER A 85 -1.78 -12.82 13.98
C SER A 85 -2.91 -11.84 14.33
N LEU A 86 -2.63 -10.52 14.33
CA LEU A 86 -3.64 -9.50 14.52
C LEU A 86 -4.53 -9.30 13.29
N GLY A 87 -4.06 -9.67 12.10
CA GLY A 87 -4.76 -9.54 10.82
C GLY A 87 -4.89 -8.09 10.34
N ARG A 88 -5.53 -7.22 11.12
CA ARG A 88 -5.71 -5.78 10.85
C ARG A 88 -5.35 -4.96 12.08
N ILE A 89 -4.65 -3.86 11.86
CA ILE A 89 -4.31 -2.85 12.87
C ILE A 89 -4.96 -1.52 12.51
N TYR A 90 -5.30 -0.73 13.53
CA TYR A 90 -5.96 0.58 13.39
C TYR A 90 -5.09 1.69 13.96
N GLY A 91 -5.26 2.93 13.46
CA GLY A 91 -4.44 4.07 13.90
C GLY A 91 -3.05 4.15 13.25
N VAL A 92 -2.84 3.44 12.14
CA VAL A 92 -1.66 3.61 11.28
C VAL A 92 -1.68 5.00 10.67
N LYS A 93 -0.54 5.69 10.69
CA LYS A 93 -0.33 6.97 10.01
C LYS A 93 0.66 6.78 8.88
N TRP A 94 0.46 7.45 7.74
CA TRP A 94 1.40 7.39 6.64
C TRP A 94 1.39 8.66 5.79
N THR A 95 2.49 8.89 5.09
CA THR A 95 2.69 10.01 4.17
C THR A 95 3.42 9.54 2.93
N ILE A 96 3.16 10.17 1.78
CA ILE A 96 3.99 10.04 0.58
C ILE A 96 5.26 10.86 0.79
N ASP A 97 6.41 10.26 0.47
CA ASP A 97 7.72 10.92 0.52
C ASP A 97 7.90 11.93 -0.64
#